data_AF-A0A7Y5QWV5-F1
#
_entry.id   AF-A0A7Y5QWV5-F1
#
_cell.length_a   1.000
_cell.length_b   1.000
_cell.length_c   1.000
_cell.angle_alpha   90.00
_cell.angle_beta   90.00
_cell.angle_gamma   90.00
#
_symmetry.space_group_name_H-M   'P 1'
#
loop_
_entity.id
_entity.type
_entity.pdbx_description
1 polymer ?
#
loop_
_entity_poly.entity_id
_entity_poly.type
_entity_poly.pdbx_seq_one_letter_code
_entity_poly.pdbx_strand_id
1 'polypeptide(L)'
;MVKIRLRRIGRKKAPMYRIVVADSTSPRDGRFIEILGTYAPRQAENAVTLKEERIEHWLNVGAQPTDTVRSIIRKAGVLKRRHEARLGRQLQAKAVPVSEQSE
;
A
#
# COMPACT_ATOMS: atom_id res chain seq x y z
N MET A 1 9.44 13.52 -2.95
CA MET A 1 9.31 12.04 -2.94
C MET A 1 7.86 11.70 -2.68
N VAL A 2 7.29 10.78 -3.45
CA VAL A 2 5.88 10.37 -3.30
C VAL A 2 5.71 9.48 -2.07
N LYS A 3 4.82 9.87 -1.17
CA LYS A 3 4.51 9.14 0.06
C LYS A 3 3.04 8.74 0.10
N ILE A 4 2.78 7.57 0.67
CA ILE A 4 1.44 7.15 1.08
C ILE A 4 1.25 7.51 2.55
N ARG A 5 0.37 8.46 2.83
CA ARG A 5 0.21 9.06 4.17
C ARG A 5 -1.26 9.21 4.55
N LEU A 6 -1.50 9.41 5.85
CA LEU A 6 -2.82 9.69 6.39
C LEU A 6 -3.10 11.20 6.30
N ARG A 7 -4.21 11.55 5.66
CA ARG A 7 -4.80 12.88 5.73
C ARG A 7 -5.93 12.86 6.74
N ARG A 8 -5.90 13.76 7.73
CA ARG A 8 -6.94 13.79 8.75
C ARG A 8 -8.20 14.46 8.20
N ILE A 9 -9.32 13.83 8.43
CA ILE A 9 -10.67 14.33 8.21
C ILE A 9 -11.51 14.09 9.48
N GLY A 10 -12.76 14.54 9.46
CA GLY A 10 -13.70 14.35 10.56
C GLY A 10 -13.70 15.49 11.58
N ARG A 11 -14.43 15.27 12.67
CA ARG A 11 -14.78 16.32 13.66
C ARG A 11 -13.89 16.22 14.90
N LYS A 12 -13.98 17.23 15.78
CA LYS A 12 -13.39 17.17 17.12
C LYS A 12 -13.89 15.91 17.83
N LYS A 13 -12.98 15.16 18.48
CA LYS A 13 -13.26 13.85 19.12
C LYS A 13 -13.81 12.75 18.19
N ALA A 14 -13.78 12.92 16.86
CA ALA A 14 -14.16 11.87 15.91
C ALA A 14 -13.18 11.88 14.72
N PRO A 15 -11.93 11.43 14.92
CA PRO A 15 -10.93 11.42 13.86
C PRO A 15 -11.24 10.34 12.83
N MET A 16 -11.24 10.72 11.57
CA MET A 16 -11.24 9.81 10.43
C MET A 16 -10.06 10.18 9.53
N TYR A 17 -9.53 9.25 8.77
CA TYR A 17 -8.37 9.48 7.93
C TYR A 17 -8.65 9.00 6.52
N ARG A 18 -8.15 9.72 5.53
CA ARG A 18 -8.02 9.24 4.15
C ARG A 18 -6.58 8.79 3.94
N ILE A 19 -6.40 7.62 3.34
CA ILE A 19 -5.10 7.12 2.91
C ILE A 19 -4.87 7.72 1.53
N VAL A 20 -3.90 8.62 1.41
CA VAL A 20 -3.66 9.39 0.20
C VAL A 20 -2.22 9.24 -0.29
N VAL A 21 -2.06 9.32 -1.60
CA VAL A 21 -0.76 9.49 -2.26
C VAL A 21 -0.52 10.97 -2.44
N ALA A 22 0.59 11.48 -1.93
CA ALA A 22 0.98 12.88 -2.08
C ALA A 22 2.50 13.02 -2.13
N ASP A 23 3.00 14.13 -2.68
CA ASP A 23 4.40 14.46 -2.48
C ASP A 23 4.67 14.78 -1.00
N SER A 24 5.86 14.38 -0.53
CA SER A 24 6.41 14.71 0.77
C SER A 24 6.33 16.19 1.16
N THR A 25 6.50 17.09 0.20
CA THR A 25 6.54 18.55 0.40
C THR A 25 5.14 19.17 0.55
N SER A 26 4.10 18.48 0.06
CA SER A 26 2.73 18.97 0.17
C SER A 26 2.28 19.04 1.63
N PRO A 27 1.52 20.07 2.06
CA PRO A 27 0.94 20.14 3.40
C PRO A 27 0.05 18.93 3.71
N ARG A 28 -0.09 18.55 4.99
CA ARG A 28 -0.87 17.37 5.42
C ARG A 28 -2.25 17.30 4.79
N ASP A 29 -2.98 18.41 4.82
CA ASP A 29 -4.37 18.50 4.36
C ASP A 29 -4.52 19.17 2.98
N GLY A 30 -3.40 19.41 2.29
CA GLY A 30 -3.33 20.10 0.99
C GLY A 30 -3.49 19.17 -0.22
N ARG A 31 -2.82 19.53 -1.33
CA ARG A 31 -2.89 18.81 -2.61
C ARG A 31 -2.36 17.37 -2.48
N PHE A 32 -3.13 16.43 -3.00
CA PHE A 32 -2.79 15.02 -3.12
C PHE A 32 -3.04 14.55 -4.56
N ILE A 33 -2.48 13.39 -4.92
CA ILE A 33 -2.57 12.80 -6.26
C ILE A 33 -3.80 11.89 -6.33
N GLU A 34 -3.89 10.92 -5.41
CA GLU A 34 -4.95 9.91 -5.41
C GLU A 34 -5.36 9.50 -3.98
N ILE A 35 -6.63 9.11 -3.80
CA ILE A 35 -7.15 8.51 -2.56
C ILE A 35 -7.18 6.99 -2.73
N LEU A 36 -6.41 6.29 -1.91
CA LEU A 36 -6.29 4.83 -1.90
C LEU A 36 -7.23 4.14 -0.91
N GLY A 37 -7.82 4.89 0.01
CA GLY A 37 -8.69 4.30 1.01
C GLY A 37 -9.04 5.23 2.17
N THR A 38 -9.66 4.64 3.18
CA THR A 38 -10.09 5.31 4.41
C THR A 38 -9.68 4.50 5.62
N TYR A 39 -9.48 5.20 6.74
CA TYR A 39 -9.19 4.61 8.04
C TYR A 39 -9.94 5.37 9.13
N ALA A 40 -10.83 4.68 9.83
CA ALA A 40 -11.63 5.18 10.94
C ALA A 40 -11.30 4.37 12.21
N PRO A 41 -10.33 4.80 13.04
CA PRO A 41 -9.87 4.03 14.20
C PRO A 41 -10.91 3.85 15.30
N ARG A 42 -11.97 4.67 15.32
CA ARG A 42 -13.04 4.60 16.33
C ARG A 42 -14.22 3.74 15.89
N GLN A 43 -14.26 3.30 14.65
CA GLN A 43 -15.34 2.47 14.15
C GLN A 43 -15.01 0.99 14.44
N ALA A 44 -15.97 0.23 14.97
CA ALA A 44 -15.78 -1.18 15.27
C ALA A 44 -15.78 -2.05 14.00
N GLU A 45 -16.72 -1.75 13.09
CA GLU A 45 -16.88 -2.44 11.81
C GLU A 45 -16.34 -1.57 10.66
N ASN A 46 -15.76 -2.20 9.64
CA ASN A 46 -15.26 -1.51 8.43
C ASN A 46 -14.32 -0.33 8.73
N ALA A 47 -13.50 -0.45 9.79
CA ALA A 47 -12.56 0.56 10.22
C ALA A 47 -11.53 0.93 9.14
N VAL A 48 -11.30 0.06 8.16
CA VAL A 48 -10.34 0.24 7.09
C VAL A 48 -10.99 -0.15 5.76
N THR A 49 -10.88 0.71 4.76
CA THR A 49 -11.25 0.38 3.38
C THR A 49 -10.07 0.71 2.47
N LEU A 50 -9.61 -0.25 1.67
CA LEU A 50 -8.43 -0.13 0.82
C LEU A 50 -8.75 -0.50 -0.62
N LYS A 51 -8.23 0.28 -1.57
CA LYS A 51 -8.16 -0.07 -2.99
C LYS A 51 -6.85 -0.80 -3.25
N GLU A 52 -6.86 -2.12 -3.08
CA GLU A 52 -5.65 -2.95 -3.09
C GLU A 52 -4.83 -2.82 -4.37
N GLU A 53 -5.49 -2.88 -5.54
CA GLU A 53 -4.86 -2.77 -6.86
C GLU A 53 -4.06 -1.47 -7.02
N ARG A 54 -4.65 -0.35 -6.56
CA ARG A 54 -4.02 0.97 -6.63
C ARG A 54 -2.86 1.08 -5.65
N ILE A 55 -3.00 0.51 -4.46
CA ILE A 55 -1.91 0.46 -3.48
C ILE A 55 -0.72 -0.31 -4.05
N GLU A 56 -0.97 -1.47 -4.65
CA GLU A 56 0.08 -2.27 -5.29
C GLU A 56 0.78 -1.52 -6.42
N HIS A 57 0.00 -0.87 -7.29
CA HIS A 57 0.55 -0.02 -8.34
C HIS A 57 1.51 1.05 -7.79
N TRP A 58 1.08 1.83 -6.79
CA TRP A 58 1.90 2.88 -6.20
C TRP A 58 3.14 2.35 -5.47
N LEU A 59 3.03 1.20 -4.81
CA LEU A 59 4.19 0.53 -4.20
C LEU A 59 5.22 0.07 -5.24
N ASN A 60 4.77 -0.31 -6.44
CA ASN A 60 5.64 -0.72 -7.55
C ASN A 60 6.28 0.49 -8.26
N VAL A 61 5.58 1.62 -8.34
CA VAL A 61 6.13 2.91 -8.84
C VAL A 61 7.13 3.53 -7.84
N GLY A 62 7.25 2.98 -6.62
CA GLY A 62 8.23 3.41 -5.62
C GLY A 62 7.70 4.40 -4.57
N ALA A 63 6.37 4.54 -4.45
CA ALA A 63 5.77 5.32 -3.38
C ALA A 63 6.08 4.68 -2.01
N GLN A 64 6.51 5.50 -1.06
CA GLN A 64 6.88 5.02 0.28
C GLN A 64 5.74 5.21 1.28
N PRO A 65 5.22 4.15 1.92
CA PRO A 65 4.23 4.29 2.97
C PRO A 65 4.86 4.72 4.30
N THR A 66 4.18 5.63 4.99
CA THR A 66 4.45 5.98 6.41
C THR A 66 4.18 4.80 7.34
N ASP A 67 4.72 4.80 8.57
CA ASP A 67 4.71 3.62 9.45
C ASP A 67 3.31 3.10 9.78
N THR A 68 2.37 3.99 10.12
CA THR A 68 0.98 3.60 10.38
C THR A 68 0.31 3.03 9.13
N VAL A 69 0.49 3.67 7.98
CA VAL A 69 -0.05 3.20 6.70
C VAL A 69 0.54 1.84 6.34
N ARG A 70 1.85 1.64 6.55
CA ARG A 70 2.52 0.36 6.36
C ARG A 70 1.91 -0.72 7.25
N SER A 71 1.62 -0.42 8.51
CA SER A 71 0.94 -1.37 9.39
C SER A 71 -0.48 -1.70 8.91
N ILE A 72 -1.22 -0.73 8.38
CA ILE A 72 -2.57 -0.94 7.82
C ILE A 72 -2.50 -1.86 6.59
N ILE A 73 -1.62 -1.55 5.63
CA ILE A 73 -1.42 -2.34 4.42
C ILE A 73 -0.91 -3.75 4.76
N ARG A 74 -0.05 -3.89 5.77
CA ARG A 74 0.43 -5.18 6.27
C ARG A 74 -0.73 -6.04 6.81
N LYS A 75 -1.61 -5.46 7.63
CA LYS A 75 -2.78 -6.14 8.17
C LYS A 75 -3.75 -6.60 7.07
N ALA A 76 -3.85 -5.83 5.98
CA ALA A 76 -4.62 -6.20 4.79
C ALA A 76 -3.95 -7.26 3.90
N GLY A 77 -2.75 -7.75 4.22
CA GLY A 77 -2.07 -8.81 3.48
C GLY A 77 -1.49 -8.41 2.11
N VAL A 78 -1.64 -7.15 1.68
CA VAL A 78 -1.11 -6.66 0.38
C VAL A 78 0.42 -6.77 0.33
N LEU A 79 1.12 -6.42 1.43
CA LEU A 79 2.59 -6.54 1.48
C LEU A 79 3.07 -7.99 1.42
N LYS A 80 2.31 -8.92 2.01
CA LYS A 80 2.63 -10.36 2.00
C LYS A 80 2.51 -10.91 0.57
N ARG A 81 1.36 -10.69 -0.08
CA ARG A 81 1.13 -11.09 -1.48
C ARG A 81 2.20 -10.54 -2.43
N ARG A 82 2.54 -9.25 -2.29
CA ARG A 82 3.60 -8.62 -3.07
C ARG A 82 4.96 -9.28 -2.87
N HIS A 83 5.31 -9.61 -1.62
CA HIS A 83 6.57 -10.27 -1.32
C HIS A 83 6.64 -11.68 -1.93
N GLU A 84 5.59 -12.47 -1.78
CA GLU A 84 5.47 -13.82 -2.34
C GLU A 84 5.56 -13.80 -3.87
N ALA A 85 4.84 -12.89 -4.53
CA ALA A 85 4.92 -12.72 -5.99
C ALA A 85 6.34 -12.39 -6.47
N ARG A 86 7.06 -11.54 -5.73
CA ARG A 86 8.45 -11.20 -6.06
C ARG A 86 9.38 -12.39 -5.85
N LEU A 87 9.21 -13.13 -4.75
CA LEU A 87 10.01 -14.31 -4.46
C LEU A 87 9.78 -15.40 -5.52
N GLY A 88 8.54 -15.66 -5.91
CA GLY A 88 8.21 -16.62 -6.96
C GLY A 88 8.92 -16.31 -8.27
N ARG A 89 8.90 -15.05 -8.71
CA ARG A 89 9.64 -14.61 -9.92
C ARG A 89 11.14 -14.81 -9.78
N GLN A 90 11.71 -14.51 -8.62
CA GLN A 90 13.14 -14.68 -8.37
C GLN A 90 13.56 -16.16 -8.38
N LEU A 91 12.75 -17.03 -7.78
CA LEU A 91 13.00 -18.47 -7.77
C LEU A 91 12.89 -19.06 -9.17
N GLN A 92 11.88 -18.65 -9.95
CA GLN A 92 11.75 -19.03 -11.36
C GLN A 92 12.93 -18.57 -12.21
N ALA A 93 13.38 -17.31 -12.05
CA ALA A 93 14.53 -16.78 -12.78
C ALA A 93 15.85 -17.49 -12.42
N LYS A 94 15.97 -18.02 -11.20
CA LYS A 94 17.14 -18.77 -10.74
C LYS A 94 17.09 -20.25 -11.15
N ALA A 95 15.90 -20.81 -11.38
CA ALA A 95 15.76 -22.16 -11.88
C ALA A 95 16.24 -22.21 -13.34
N VAL A 96 17.41 -22.84 -13.56
CA VAL A 96 17.90 -23.13 -14.90
C VAL A 96 16.91 -24.11 -15.54
N PRO A 97 16.40 -23.86 -16.75
CA PRO A 97 15.60 -24.86 -17.45
C PRO A 97 16.54 -26.05 -17.72
N VAL A 98 16.27 -27.19 -17.10
CA VAL A 98 16.92 -28.44 -17.48
C VAL A 98 16.44 -28.70 -18.90
N SER A 99 17.30 -28.40 -19.88
CA SER A 99 17.07 -28.80 -21.26
C SER A 99 16.98 -30.31 -21.26
N GLU A 100 15.78 -30.85 -21.49
CA GLU A 100 15.60 -32.26 -21.85
C GLU A 100 16.42 -32.48 -23.12
N GLN A 101 17.63 -33.02 -22.95
CA GLN A 101 18.42 -33.52 -24.06
C GLN A 101 17.71 -34.76 -24.57
N SER A 102 17.21 -34.63 -25.78
CA SER A 102 16.71 -35.67 -26.68
C SER A 102 17.69 -36.85 -26.76
N GLU A 103 17.19 -38.04 -26.42
CA GLU A 103 17.61 -39.32 -27.02
C GLU A 103 16.62 -39.71 -28.12
#